data_AF-A0A1E1WKD2-F1
#
_entry.id   AF-A0A1E1WKD2-F1
#
_cell.length_a   1.000
_cell.length_b   1.000
_cell.length_c   1.000
_cell.angle_alpha   90.00
_cell.angle_beta   90.00
_cell.angle_gamma   90.00
#
_symmetry.space_group_name_H-M   'P 1'
#
loop_
_entity.id
_entity.type
_entity.pdbx_description
1 polymer ?
#
loop_
_entity_poly.entity_id
_entity_poly.type
_entity_poly.pdbx_seq_one_letter_code
_entity_poly.pdbx_strand_id
1 'polypeptide(L)'
;DDLVHTPGPLQADSDESDFEEEDAKPAKGKITLKLVAQWQTELQSETKIKLTTLTTVIKAFNAAMLRATSDDGTSEGEFKVEGSSVFNAVIQMCVLYLPAAIKKYLAMEQSGKDPQKCKHFVKIKGPLVAYLNDLLKLLSGVMSENILTVLLKHLHQMSVYVACFSRIAKLSLKKLITFWSTGEETVRVLAFLCILRITRNQQATLLDMVLKAMYLTYVKNCKFVSPTTWPGINFMRRSLVEMFTLDLNVSYQHVFLYIRQLAIHLRNAIVVQKIENRQAVYNWQFVNSLHLWADLMAATSNK
;
A
#
# COMPACT_ATOMS: atom_id res chain seq x y z
N ASP A 1 -15.27 5.26 -27.45
CA ASP A 1 -14.08 5.86 -28.06
C ASP A 1 -14.32 7.37 -28.14
N ASP A 2 -13.56 8.27 -27.54
CA ASP A 2 -12.39 8.21 -26.68
C ASP A 2 -12.35 9.53 -25.92
N LEU A 3 -12.27 9.49 -24.59
CA LEU A 3 -11.80 10.62 -23.79
C LEU A 3 -10.72 10.10 -22.85
N VAL A 4 -9.63 9.66 -23.47
CA VAL A 4 -8.36 9.43 -22.78
C VAL A 4 -7.74 10.80 -22.53
N HIS A 5 -7.66 11.20 -21.26
CA HIS A 5 -6.92 12.39 -20.87
C HIS A 5 -5.43 12.16 -21.14
N THR A 6 -4.90 12.78 -22.18
CA THR A 6 -3.46 12.92 -22.41
C THR A 6 -2.90 13.99 -21.47
N PRO A 7 -1.90 13.67 -20.62
CA PRO A 7 -1.20 14.68 -19.84
C PRO A 7 -0.47 15.65 -20.78
N GLY A 8 -0.72 16.95 -20.61
CA GLY A 8 -0.04 18.01 -21.36
C GLY A 8 1.45 18.14 -21.00
N PRO A 9 2.23 18.90 -21.79
CA PRO A 9 3.61 19.22 -21.45
C PRO A 9 3.69 19.94 -20.10
N LEU A 10 4.69 19.58 -19.30
CA LEU A 10 4.95 20.13 -17.97
C LEU A 10 5.19 21.64 -18.07
N GLN A 11 4.18 22.45 -17.76
CA GLN A 11 4.37 23.87 -17.47
C GLN A 11 4.63 24.00 -15.97
N ALA A 12 5.89 24.26 -15.63
CA ALA A 12 6.29 24.68 -14.31
C ALA A 12 5.92 26.16 -14.15
N ASP A 13 4.83 26.42 -13.45
CA ASP A 13 4.51 27.75 -12.94
C ASP A 13 5.03 27.77 -11.49
N SER A 14 6.27 28.19 -11.31
CA SER A 14 6.85 28.45 -9.98
C SER A 14 7.92 29.52 -10.11
N ASP A 15 7.54 30.68 -9.64
CA ASP A 15 8.26 31.94 -9.60
C ASP A 15 9.31 31.95 -8.47
N GLU A 16 10.29 31.05 -8.52
CA GLU A 16 11.52 31.18 -7.74
C GLU A 16 12.73 30.96 -8.66
N SER A 17 13.49 32.05 -8.85
CA SER A 17 14.72 32.09 -9.63
C SER A 17 15.81 31.27 -8.94
N ASP A 18 15.88 29.97 -9.26
CA ASP A 18 17.03 29.14 -8.95
C ASP A 18 18.10 29.41 -10.02
N PHE A 19 19.10 30.22 -9.67
CA PHE A 19 20.24 30.54 -10.54
C PHE A 19 21.08 29.26 -10.70
N GLU A 20 20.87 28.51 -11.78
CA GLU A 20 21.80 27.44 -12.15
C GLU A 20 23.06 28.09 -12.76
N GLU A 21 24.19 28.02 -12.06
CA GLU A 21 25.51 28.24 -12.68
C GLU A 21 25.72 27.19 -13.78
N GLU A 22 25.61 27.62 -15.05
CA GLU A 22 25.71 26.76 -16.25
C GLU A 22 27.10 26.15 -16.50
N ASP A 23 28.13 26.47 -15.71
CA ASP A 23 29.52 26.09 -16.00
C ASP A 23 30.19 25.15 -14.97
N ALA A 24 29.42 24.53 -14.07
CA ALA A 24 29.96 23.46 -13.23
C ALA A 24 29.88 22.11 -13.94
N LYS A 25 31.04 21.51 -14.28
CA LYS A 25 31.13 20.12 -14.79
C LYS A 25 30.25 19.20 -13.93
N PRO A 26 29.36 18.38 -14.52
CA PRO A 26 28.46 17.55 -13.74
C PRO A 26 29.28 16.61 -12.85
N ALA A 27 29.08 16.72 -11.54
CA ALA A 27 29.58 15.73 -10.60
C ALA A 27 29.11 14.34 -11.06
N LYS A 28 30.01 13.34 -11.05
CA LYS A 28 29.68 11.97 -11.43
C LYS A 28 28.40 11.52 -10.71
N GLY A 29 27.37 11.15 -11.47
CA GLY A 29 26.11 10.63 -10.92
C GLY A 29 25.01 11.66 -10.65
N LYS A 30 25.17 12.95 -10.99
CA LYS A 30 24.09 13.94 -10.86
C LYS A 30 22.92 13.61 -11.80
N ILE A 31 21.71 13.49 -11.26
CA ILE A 31 20.47 13.27 -12.03
C ILE A 31 19.92 14.63 -12.47
N THR A 32 19.65 14.78 -13.77
CA THR A 32 19.04 15.98 -14.35
C THR A 32 17.66 15.68 -14.91
N LEU A 33 16.82 16.71 -15.10
CA LEU A 33 15.49 16.55 -15.72
C LEU A 33 15.57 15.95 -17.14
N LYS A 34 16.61 16.31 -17.90
CA LYS A 34 16.87 15.73 -19.23
C LYS A 34 17.07 14.21 -19.16
N LEU A 35 17.80 13.74 -18.15
CA LEU A 35 18.05 12.31 -17.93
C LEU A 35 16.75 11.57 -17.52
N VAL A 36 15.92 12.19 -16.68
CA VAL A 36 14.60 11.64 -16.31
C VAL A 36 13.69 11.53 -17.52
N ALA A 37 13.65 12.56 -18.39
CA ALA A 37 12.86 12.53 -19.62
C ALA A 37 13.33 11.42 -20.59
N GLN A 38 14.65 11.21 -20.71
CA GLN A 38 15.18 10.10 -21.50
C GLN A 38 14.71 8.75 -20.95
N TRP A 39 14.81 8.53 -19.64
CA TRP A 39 14.34 7.29 -19.02
C TRP A 39 12.84 7.09 -19.14
N GLN A 40 12.03 8.16 -19.07
CA GLN A 40 10.59 8.08 -19.36
C GLN A 40 10.33 7.54 -20.77
N THR A 41 11.01 8.05 -21.78
CA THR A 41 10.89 7.57 -23.17
C THR A 41 11.32 6.11 -23.30
N GLU A 42 12.41 5.71 -22.63
CA GLU A 42 12.87 4.31 -22.66
C GLU A 42 11.87 3.36 -21.98
N LEU A 43 11.27 3.75 -20.85
CA LEU A 43 10.26 2.97 -20.13
C LEU A 43 8.95 2.83 -20.91
N GLN A 44 8.61 3.84 -21.72
CA GLN A 44 7.43 3.86 -22.58
C GLN A 44 7.65 3.18 -23.93
N SER A 45 8.90 2.90 -24.31
CA SER A 45 9.22 2.35 -25.63
C SER A 45 8.45 1.06 -25.93
N GLU A 46 8.00 0.89 -27.18
CA GLU A 46 7.26 -0.30 -27.64
C GLU A 46 8.12 -1.57 -27.71
N THR A 47 9.44 -1.41 -27.68
CA THR A 47 10.41 -2.52 -27.73
C THR A 47 10.62 -3.20 -26.36
N LYS A 48 11.43 -4.28 -26.33
CA LYS A 48 11.79 -4.96 -25.08
C LYS A 48 12.57 -4.01 -24.17
N ILE A 49 12.11 -3.86 -22.93
CA ILE A 49 12.77 -3.02 -21.94
C ILE A 49 14.10 -3.65 -21.52
N LYS A 50 15.15 -2.83 -21.46
CA LYS A 50 16.47 -3.27 -21.03
C LYS A 50 16.52 -3.37 -19.51
N LEU A 51 17.18 -4.41 -19.00
CA LEU A 51 17.41 -4.59 -17.56
C LEU A 51 18.19 -3.41 -16.94
N THR A 52 19.12 -2.85 -17.71
CA THR A 52 19.93 -1.69 -17.30
C THR A 52 19.04 -0.48 -17.02
N THR A 53 18.16 -0.10 -17.94
CA THR A 53 17.20 0.99 -17.76
C THR A 53 16.36 0.80 -16.50
N LEU A 54 15.80 -0.41 -16.31
CA LEU A 54 14.98 -0.71 -15.14
C LEU A 54 15.76 -0.58 -13.82
N THR A 55 16.99 -1.11 -13.80
CA THR A 55 17.85 -1.05 -12.60
C THR A 55 18.30 0.37 -12.31
N THR A 56 18.64 1.14 -13.34
CA THR A 56 19.02 2.56 -13.23
C THR A 56 17.88 3.41 -12.68
N VAL A 57 16.66 3.23 -13.19
CA VAL A 57 15.46 3.94 -12.70
C VAL A 57 15.20 3.61 -11.22
N ILE A 58 15.33 2.34 -10.83
CA ILE A 58 15.19 1.94 -9.42
C ILE A 58 16.29 2.56 -8.55
N LYS A 59 17.54 2.61 -9.03
CA LYS A 59 18.65 3.26 -8.31
C LYS A 59 18.42 4.76 -8.17
N ALA A 60 17.89 5.43 -9.20
CA ALA A 60 17.53 6.84 -9.15
C ALA A 60 16.44 7.10 -8.08
N PHE A 61 15.43 6.24 -7.99
CA PHE A 61 14.42 6.30 -6.93
C PHE A 61 15.04 6.11 -5.55
N ASN A 62 15.93 5.13 -5.38
CA ASN A 62 16.62 4.90 -4.10
C ASN A 62 17.47 6.12 -3.70
N ALA A 63 18.20 6.74 -4.64
CA ALA A 63 18.94 7.98 -4.39
C ALA A 63 18.04 9.16 -3.99
N ALA A 64 16.87 9.30 -4.66
CA ALA A 64 15.87 10.31 -4.29
C ALA A 64 15.36 10.09 -2.85
N MET A 65 15.09 8.83 -2.49
CA MET A 65 14.59 8.45 -1.17
C MET A 65 15.64 8.57 -0.07
N LEU A 66 16.91 8.29 -0.36
CA LEU A 66 18.03 8.51 0.57
C LEU A 66 18.14 9.99 0.93
N ARG A 67 18.13 10.89 -0.07
CA ARG A 67 18.10 12.35 0.16
C ARG A 67 16.95 12.76 1.08
N ALA A 68 15.76 12.21 0.87
CA ALA A 68 14.58 12.56 1.66
C ALA A 68 14.58 11.98 3.09
N THR A 69 15.51 11.06 3.41
CA THR A 69 15.56 10.36 4.70
C THR A 69 16.87 10.54 5.47
N SER A 70 17.90 11.13 4.85
CA SER A 70 19.17 11.50 5.49
C SER A 70 19.07 12.90 6.13
N ASP A 71 19.42 13.03 7.41
CA ASP A 71 19.46 14.34 8.12
C ASP A 71 20.51 15.30 7.52
N ASP A 72 21.60 14.77 6.94
CA ASP A 72 22.69 15.59 6.38
C ASP A 72 22.52 15.91 4.87
N GLY A 73 21.44 15.43 4.23
CA GLY A 73 21.19 15.62 2.80
C GLY A 73 22.23 15.03 1.84
N THR A 74 23.23 14.30 2.36
CA THR A 74 24.30 13.65 1.61
C THR A 74 23.86 12.27 1.11
N SER A 75 23.77 12.11 -0.21
CA SER A 75 23.61 10.80 -0.84
C SER A 75 24.99 10.19 -1.08
N GLU A 76 25.37 9.17 -0.32
CA GLU A 76 26.58 8.35 -0.60
C GLU A 76 26.35 7.30 -1.72
N GLY A 77 25.29 7.47 -2.53
CA GLY A 77 24.95 6.59 -3.64
C GLY A 77 25.66 6.92 -4.95
N GLU A 78 25.63 5.96 -5.89
CA GLU A 78 26.10 6.13 -7.29
C GLU A 78 25.38 7.28 -8.02
N PHE A 79 24.19 7.67 -7.55
CA PHE A 79 23.41 8.80 -8.05
C PHE A 79 23.19 9.85 -6.97
N LYS A 80 23.19 11.12 -7.40
CA LYS A 80 22.88 12.28 -6.56
C LYS A 80 21.69 13.03 -7.16
N VAL A 81 20.60 13.11 -6.39
CA VAL A 81 19.41 13.90 -6.74
C VAL A 81 19.56 15.27 -6.08
N GLU A 82 19.53 16.32 -6.89
CA GLU A 82 19.60 17.72 -6.43
C GLU A 82 18.35 18.48 -6.90
N GLY A 83 17.76 19.27 -5.99
CA GLY A 83 16.55 20.04 -6.27
C GLY A 83 15.23 19.26 -6.10
N SER A 84 14.19 19.98 -5.66
CA SER A 84 12.84 19.44 -5.46
C SER A 84 12.18 19.04 -6.78
N SER A 85 12.49 19.75 -7.87
CA SER A 85 12.00 19.47 -9.23
C SER A 85 12.45 18.09 -9.71
N VAL A 86 13.74 17.78 -9.60
CA VAL A 86 14.32 16.48 -10.00
C VAL A 86 13.77 15.36 -9.12
N PHE A 87 13.66 15.58 -7.81
CA PHE A 87 13.05 14.61 -6.89
C PHE A 87 11.63 14.25 -7.34
N ASN A 88 10.77 15.25 -7.54
CA ASN A 88 9.39 15.03 -7.95
C ASN A 88 9.30 14.31 -9.31
N ALA A 89 10.13 14.69 -10.28
CA ALA A 89 10.18 14.05 -11.59
C ALA A 89 10.58 12.56 -11.50
N VAL A 90 11.56 12.22 -10.64
CA VAL A 90 11.98 10.83 -10.42
C VAL A 90 10.85 10.01 -9.77
N ILE A 91 10.20 10.54 -8.72
CA ILE A 91 9.08 9.86 -8.06
C ILE A 91 7.93 9.64 -9.05
N GLN A 92 7.53 10.69 -9.78
CA GLN A 92 6.44 10.64 -10.77
C GLN A 92 6.73 9.62 -11.87
N MET A 93 7.94 9.62 -12.43
CA MET A 93 8.34 8.62 -13.44
C MET A 93 8.18 7.20 -12.90
N CYS A 94 8.64 6.93 -11.67
CA CYS A 94 8.56 5.60 -11.09
C CYS A 94 7.12 5.18 -10.80
N VAL A 95 6.29 6.10 -10.30
CA VAL A 95 4.88 5.87 -10.00
C VAL A 95 4.07 5.58 -11.26
N LEU A 96 4.33 6.29 -12.36
CA LEU A 96 3.53 6.15 -13.58
C LEU A 96 3.98 5.01 -14.49
N TYR A 97 5.28 4.84 -14.69
CA TYR A 97 5.79 4.00 -15.77
C TYR A 97 6.43 2.69 -15.32
N LEU A 98 6.92 2.62 -14.08
CA LEU A 98 7.64 1.44 -13.58
C LEU A 98 6.77 0.16 -13.54
N PRO A 99 5.49 0.17 -13.10
CA PRO A 99 4.68 -1.05 -13.05
C PRO A 99 4.51 -1.71 -14.41
N ALA A 100 4.18 -0.90 -15.43
CA ALA A 100 4.03 -1.35 -16.81
C ALA A 100 5.37 -1.85 -17.38
N ALA A 101 6.46 -1.15 -17.06
CA ALA A 101 7.80 -1.53 -17.50
C ALA A 101 8.24 -2.89 -16.95
N ILE A 102 8.02 -3.15 -15.66
CA ILE A 102 8.33 -4.46 -15.06
C ILE A 102 7.46 -5.56 -15.68
N LYS A 103 6.17 -5.31 -15.88
CA LYS A 103 5.25 -6.27 -16.51
C LYS A 103 5.74 -6.67 -17.90
N LYS A 104 6.15 -5.68 -18.69
CA LYS A 104 6.69 -5.86 -20.04
C LYS A 104 8.04 -6.59 -20.04
N TYR A 105 8.96 -6.22 -19.15
CA TYR A 105 10.25 -6.89 -18.98
C TYR A 105 10.09 -8.39 -18.66
N LEU A 106 9.11 -8.72 -17.81
CA LEU A 106 8.81 -10.10 -17.43
C LEU A 106 7.98 -10.87 -18.46
N ALA A 107 7.56 -10.23 -19.57
CA ALA A 107 6.65 -10.80 -20.57
C ALA A 107 5.40 -11.43 -19.93
N MET A 108 4.78 -10.67 -19.01
CA MET A 108 3.53 -11.06 -18.36
C MET A 108 2.36 -10.47 -19.14
N GLU A 109 1.99 -11.12 -20.24
CA GLU A 109 0.87 -10.69 -21.10
C GLU A 109 -0.50 -10.96 -20.45
N GLN A 110 -0.61 -12.02 -19.65
CA GLN A 110 -1.85 -12.37 -18.92
C GLN A 110 -1.82 -11.91 -17.46
N SER A 111 -2.93 -11.33 -17.02
CA SER A 111 -3.18 -11.01 -15.61
C SER A 111 -3.24 -12.31 -14.79
N GLY A 112 -2.45 -12.42 -13.72
CA GLY A 112 -2.44 -13.58 -12.83
C GLY A 112 -1.24 -14.53 -12.98
N LYS A 113 -0.34 -14.30 -13.94
CA LYS A 113 0.93 -15.03 -14.01
C LYS A 113 1.79 -14.69 -12.79
N ASP A 114 2.29 -15.73 -12.11
CA ASP A 114 3.18 -15.59 -10.96
C ASP A 114 4.54 -15.00 -11.40
N PRO A 115 4.94 -13.80 -10.92
CA PRO A 115 6.23 -13.21 -11.27
C PRO A 115 7.41 -14.12 -10.91
N GLN A 116 7.32 -14.91 -9.84
CA GLN A 116 8.40 -15.77 -9.40
C GLN A 116 8.74 -16.88 -10.40
N LYS A 117 7.78 -17.28 -11.25
CA LYS A 117 7.97 -18.30 -12.28
C LYS A 117 8.63 -17.75 -13.56
N CYS A 118 8.83 -16.43 -13.65
CA CYS A 118 9.43 -15.81 -14.84
C CYS A 118 10.96 -15.92 -14.79
N LYS A 119 11.59 -16.42 -15.87
CA LYS A 119 13.07 -16.60 -15.95
C LYS A 119 13.87 -15.33 -15.62
N HIS A 120 13.34 -14.16 -16.00
CA HIS A 120 13.99 -12.87 -15.79
C HIS A 120 13.77 -12.28 -14.38
N PHE A 121 12.88 -12.85 -13.57
CA PHE A 121 12.54 -12.33 -12.23
C PHE A 121 13.76 -12.32 -11.29
N VAL A 122 14.60 -13.35 -11.36
CA VAL A 122 15.82 -13.47 -10.55
C VAL A 122 16.73 -12.25 -10.71
N LYS A 123 16.81 -11.69 -11.93
CA LYS A 123 17.68 -10.54 -12.25
C LYS A 123 17.17 -9.22 -11.65
N ILE A 124 15.86 -9.07 -11.49
CA ILE A 124 15.25 -7.84 -10.96
C ILE A 124 14.91 -7.94 -9.47
N LYS A 125 15.03 -9.12 -8.87
CA LYS A 125 14.64 -9.40 -7.48
C LYS A 125 15.27 -8.43 -6.47
N GLY A 126 16.59 -8.26 -6.54
CA GLY A 126 17.33 -7.36 -5.63
C GLY A 126 16.89 -5.89 -5.77
N PRO A 127 16.95 -5.30 -6.98
CA PRO A 127 16.47 -3.94 -7.22
C PRO A 127 15.01 -3.74 -6.79
N LEU A 128 14.14 -4.69 -7.11
CA LEU A 128 12.72 -4.61 -6.78
C LEU A 128 12.48 -4.62 -5.26
N VAL A 129 13.24 -5.42 -4.50
CA VAL A 129 13.19 -5.41 -3.03
C VAL A 129 13.60 -4.04 -2.47
N ALA A 130 14.69 -3.44 -2.98
CA ALA A 130 15.11 -2.10 -2.57
C ALA A 130 14.02 -1.07 -2.85
N TYR A 131 13.49 -1.06 -4.08
CA TYR A 131 12.40 -0.18 -4.50
C TYR A 131 11.18 -0.27 -3.59
N LEU A 132 10.70 -1.49 -3.33
CA LEU A 132 9.51 -1.70 -2.50
C LEU A 132 9.72 -1.28 -1.05
N ASN A 133 10.92 -1.47 -0.48
CA ASN A 133 11.21 -0.98 0.86
C ASN A 133 11.19 0.55 0.92
N ASP A 134 11.79 1.22 -0.06
CA ASP A 134 11.79 2.68 -0.10
C ASP A 134 10.42 3.27 -0.41
N LEU A 135 9.62 2.62 -1.26
CA LEU A 135 8.22 2.97 -1.47
C LEU A 135 7.44 2.89 -0.15
N LEU A 136 7.65 1.85 0.65
CA LEU A 136 7.03 1.74 1.98
C LEU A 136 7.53 2.79 2.98
N LYS A 137 8.78 3.27 2.87
CA LYS A 137 9.26 4.41 3.66
C LYS A 137 8.56 5.69 3.22
N LEU A 138 8.48 5.94 1.92
CA LEU A 138 7.79 7.10 1.34
C LEU A 138 6.33 7.16 1.79
N LEU A 139 5.61 6.05 1.72
CA LEU A 139 4.24 5.92 2.21
C LEU A 139 4.07 6.34 3.69
N SER A 140 5.11 6.23 4.52
CA SER A 140 5.06 6.68 5.91
C SER A 140 5.53 8.11 6.15
N GLY A 141 6.27 8.71 5.21
CA GLY A 141 6.73 10.09 5.32
C GLY A 141 5.76 11.11 4.72
N VAL A 142 4.78 10.66 3.92
CA VAL A 142 3.84 11.55 3.24
C VAL A 142 2.68 11.94 4.16
N MET A 143 2.50 13.25 4.34
CA MET A 143 1.40 13.84 5.10
C MET A 143 0.20 14.26 4.23
N SER A 144 0.42 14.47 2.92
CA SER A 144 -0.65 14.89 2.01
C SER A 144 -1.51 13.71 1.56
N GLU A 145 -2.81 13.78 1.83
CA GLU A 145 -3.82 12.76 1.45
C GLU A 145 -3.86 12.51 -0.07
N ASN A 146 -3.66 13.55 -0.88
CA ASN A 146 -3.63 13.44 -2.34
C ASN A 146 -2.42 12.63 -2.82
N ILE A 147 -1.25 12.90 -2.25
CA ILE A 147 -0.02 12.16 -2.57
C ILE A 147 -0.14 10.72 -2.06
N LEU A 148 -0.68 10.53 -0.86
CA LEU A 148 -0.92 9.21 -0.29
C LEU A 148 -1.85 8.37 -1.19
N THR A 149 -2.91 8.98 -1.72
CA THR A 149 -3.84 8.36 -2.69
C THR A 149 -3.10 7.90 -3.94
N VAL A 150 -2.25 8.73 -4.53
CA VAL A 150 -1.45 8.37 -5.71
C VAL A 150 -0.49 7.22 -5.42
N LEU A 151 0.20 7.26 -4.27
CA LEU A 151 1.13 6.21 -3.87
C LEU A 151 0.43 4.89 -3.53
N LEU A 152 -0.76 4.92 -2.95
CA LEU A 152 -1.57 3.72 -2.72
C LEU A 152 -2.07 3.10 -4.02
N LYS A 153 -2.47 3.91 -5.01
CA LYS A 153 -2.80 3.41 -6.36
C LYS A 153 -1.60 2.70 -7.00
N HIS A 154 -0.41 3.28 -6.86
CA HIS A 154 0.83 2.66 -7.33
C HIS A 154 1.15 1.36 -6.60
N LEU A 155 1.04 1.35 -5.26
CA LEU A 155 1.24 0.14 -4.45
C LEU A 155 0.23 -0.96 -4.82
N HIS A 156 -1.00 -0.58 -5.15
CA HIS A 156 -2.03 -1.51 -5.64
C HIS A 156 -1.58 -2.18 -6.96
N GLN A 157 -1.08 -1.40 -7.92
CA GLN A 157 -0.53 -1.94 -9.17
C GLN A 157 0.69 -2.85 -8.92
N MET A 158 1.51 -2.51 -7.93
CA MET A 158 2.70 -3.27 -7.53
C MET A 158 2.40 -4.45 -6.58
N SER A 159 1.14 -4.67 -6.17
CA SER A 159 0.78 -5.65 -5.13
C SER A 159 1.17 -7.08 -5.46
N VAL A 160 1.17 -7.45 -6.75
CA VAL A 160 1.59 -8.78 -7.21
C VAL A 160 3.07 -9.02 -6.91
N TYR A 161 3.90 -7.98 -7.07
CA TYR A 161 5.32 -8.02 -6.76
C TYR A 161 5.59 -8.00 -5.26
N VAL A 162 4.81 -7.21 -4.50
CA VAL A 162 4.88 -7.19 -3.02
C VAL A 162 4.63 -8.59 -2.45
N ALA A 163 3.62 -9.28 -2.97
CA ALA A 163 3.24 -10.62 -2.52
C ALA A 163 4.35 -11.68 -2.77
N CYS A 164 5.29 -11.42 -3.69
CA CYS A 164 6.44 -12.30 -3.92
C CYS A 164 7.45 -12.32 -2.76
N PHE A 165 7.37 -11.36 -1.82
CA PHE A 165 8.32 -11.17 -0.74
C PHE A 165 7.60 -11.14 0.61
N SER A 166 7.55 -12.28 1.31
CA SER A 166 6.78 -12.44 2.55
C SER A 166 7.06 -11.36 3.61
N ARG A 167 8.34 -10.99 3.82
CA ARG A 167 8.71 -9.91 4.75
C ARG A 167 8.11 -8.57 4.35
N ILE A 168 8.22 -8.19 3.08
CA ILE A 168 7.69 -6.92 2.55
C ILE A 168 6.17 -6.94 2.61
N ALA A 169 5.52 -8.02 2.17
CA ALA A 169 4.08 -8.18 2.24
C ALA A 169 3.54 -7.97 3.67
N LYS A 170 4.16 -8.58 4.69
CA LYS A 170 3.77 -8.39 6.10
C LYS A 170 3.95 -6.93 6.56
N LEU A 171 5.05 -6.29 6.18
CA LEU A 171 5.31 -4.86 6.48
C LEU A 171 4.28 -3.95 5.81
N SER A 172 3.98 -4.20 4.52
CA SER A 172 2.95 -3.48 3.76
C SER A 172 1.58 -3.62 4.42
N LEU A 173 1.16 -4.86 4.72
CA LEU A 173 -0.13 -5.14 5.34
C LEU A 173 -0.28 -4.42 6.68
N LYS A 174 0.75 -4.42 7.54
CA LYS A 174 0.71 -3.70 8.81
C LYS A 174 0.45 -2.20 8.60
N LYS A 175 1.12 -1.56 7.64
CA LYS A 175 0.92 -0.14 7.33
C LYS A 175 -0.46 0.13 6.71
N LEU A 176 -0.87 -0.71 5.77
CA LEU A 176 -2.16 -0.59 5.10
C LEU A 176 -3.33 -0.74 6.07
N ILE A 177 -3.24 -1.63 7.06
CA ILE A 177 -4.28 -1.80 8.10
C ILE A 177 -4.40 -0.51 8.93
N THR A 178 -3.30 0.19 9.21
CA THR A 178 -3.36 1.50 9.84
C THR A 178 -4.15 2.49 8.98
N PHE A 179 -3.78 2.66 7.70
CA PHE A 179 -4.48 3.57 6.77
C PHE A 179 -5.95 3.22 6.58
N TRP A 180 -6.27 1.93 6.46
CA TRP A 180 -7.64 1.42 6.41
C TRP A 180 -8.47 1.81 7.64
N SER A 181 -7.83 1.91 8.80
CA SER A 181 -8.51 2.18 10.06
C SER A 181 -8.59 3.66 10.45
N THR A 182 -7.63 4.49 10.02
CA THR A 182 -7.53 5.89 10.45
C THR A 182 -7.63 6.91 9.32
N GLY A 183 -7.39 6.53 8.06
CA GLY A 183 -7.33 7.48 6.94
C GLY A 183 -8.67 8.10 6.56
N GLU A 184 -8.64 9.03 5.62
CA GLU A 184 -9.83 9.56 4.95
C GLU A 184 -10.48 8.53 4.03
N GLU A 185 -11.72 8.78 3.59
CA GLU A 185 -12.54 7.82 2.83
C GLU A 185 -11.79 7.18 1.65
N THR A 186 -11.21 7.98 0.76
CA THR A 186 -10.47 7.51 -0.41
C THR A 186 -9.25 6.67 -0.04
N VAL A 187 -8.52 7.08 1.00
CA VAL A 187 -7.32 6.37 1.48
C VAL A 187 -7.71 5.04 2.13
N ARG A 188 -8.81 4.97 2.88
CA ARG A 188 -9.34 3.72 3.44
C ARG A 188 -9.68 2.72 2.36
N VAL A 189 -10.37 3.19 1.30
CA VAL A 189 -10.75 2.35 0.15
C VAL A 189 -9.51 1.81 -0.54
N LEU A 190 -8.54 2.65 -0.90
CA LEU A 190 -7.33 2.20 -1.58
C LEU A 190 -6.47 1.29 -0.70
N ALA A 191 -6.37 1.58 0.59
CA ALA A 191 -5.67 0.73 1.54
C ALA A 191 -6.31 -0.67 1.62
N PHE A 192 -7.64 -0.74 1.69
CA PHE A 192 -8.38 -2.00 1.64
C PHE A 192 -8.12 -2.76 0.34
N LEU A 193 -8.21 -2.10 -0.82
CA LEU A 193 -7.94 -2.74 -2.12
C LEU A 193 -6.52 -3.33 -2.19
N CYS A 194 -5.53 -2.65 -1.61
CA CYS A 194 -4.17 -3.19 -1.49
C CYS A 194 -4.12 -4.40 -0.55
N ILE A 195 -4.75 -4.34 0.63
CA ILE A 195 -4.81 -5.47 1.58
C ILE A 195 -5.42 -6.70 0.90
N LEU A 196 -6.57 -6.51 0.26
CA LEU A 196 -7.29 -7.58 -0.43
C LEU A 196 -6.42 -8.20 -1.53
N ARG A 197 -5.78 -7.38 -2.38
CA ARG A 197 -4.95 -7.87 -3.49
C ARG A 197 -3.72 -8.63 -3.00
N ILE A 198 -2.99 -8.08 -2.02
CA ILE A 198 -1.78 -8.72 -1.46
C ILE A 198 -2.16 -10.04 -0.77
N THR A 199 -3.24 -10.04 0.01
CA THR A 199 -3.69 -11.22 0.75
C THR A 199 -4.15 -12.33 -0.19
N ARG A 200 -4.96 -12.01 -1.23
CA ARG A 200 -5.42 -13.00 -2.21
C ARG A 200 -4.27 -13.66 -2.96
N ASN A 201 -3.20 -12.93 -3.26
CA ASN A 201 -2.03 -13.47 -3.96
C ASN A 201 -1.24 -14.50 -3.14
N GLN A 202 -1.36 -14.49 -1.81
CA GLN A 202 -0.65 -15.39 -0.89
C GLN A 202 -1.58 -15.84 0.25
N GLN A 203 -2.81 -16.22 -0.11
CA GLN A 203 -3.91 -16.43 0.85
C GLN A 203 -3.54 -17.44 1.94
N ALA A 204 -2.95 -18.58 1.56
CA ALA A 204 -2.55 -19.64 2.49
C ALA A 204 -1.56 -19.18 3.58
N THR A 205 -0.76 -18.13 3.34
CA THR A 205 0.27 -17.68 4.29
C THR A 205 -0.07 -16.37 5.00
N LEU A 206 -0.90 -15.52 4.39
CA LEU A 206 -1.19 -14.18 4.90
C LEU A 206 -2.57 -14.06 5.55
N LEU A 207 -3.56 -14.85 5.13
CA LEU A 207 -4.96 -14.63 5.48
C LEU A 207 -5.20 -14.65 7.01
N ASP A 208 -4.74 -15.68 7.70
CA ASP A 208 -4.89 -15.82 9.17
C ASP A 208 -4.40 -14.57 9.92
N MET A 209 -3.17 -14.13 9.64
CA MET A 209 -2.58 -12.95 10.26
C MET A 209 -3.35 -11.67 9.93
N VAL A 210 -3.81 -11.52 8.68
CA VAL A 210 -4.55 -10.34 8.23
C VAL A 210 -5.93 -10.27 8.89
N LEU A 211 -6.68 -11.38 8.94
CA LEU A 211 -7.99 -11.44 9.59
C LEU A 211 -7.90 -11.05 11.06
N LYS A 212 -6.94 -11.63 11.79
CA LYS A 212 -6.67 -11.28 13.18
C LYS A 212 -6.32 -9.80 13.35
N ALA A 213 -5.38 -9.29 12.55
CA ALA A 213 -4.92 -7.91 12.68
C ALA A 213 -6.04 -6.90 12.35
N MET A 214 -6.81 -7.13 11.28
CA MET A 214 -7.92 -6.27 10.89
C MET A 214 -9.05 -6.31 11.93
N TYR A 215 -9.41 -7.48 12.46
CA TYR A 215 -10.43 -7.57 13.51
C TYR A 215 -10.04 -6.81 14.78
N LEU A 216 -8.82 -7.02 15.29
CA LEU A 216 -8.35 -6.31 16.48
C LEU A 216 -8.32 -4.78 16.26
N THR A 217 -7.96 -4.37 15.06
CA THR A 217 -7.94 -2.94 14.68
C THR A 217 -9.35 -2.36 14.58
N TYR A 218 -10.29 -3.12 14.01
CA TYR A 218 -11.71 -2.75 13.96
C TYR A 218 -12.31 -2.57 15.35
N VAL A 219 -12.14 -3.56 16.24
CA VAL A 219 -12.63 -3.50 17.62
C VAL A 219 -12.03 -2.31 18.36
N LYS A 220 -10.74 -2.02 18.18
CA LYS A 220 -10.10 -0.82 18.75
C LYS A 220 -10.74 0.49 18.26
N ASN A 221 -11.05 0.58 16.97
CA ASN A 221 -11.67 1.78 16.38
C ASN A 221 -13.14 1.94 16.77
N CYS A 222 -13.81 0.86 17.15
CA CYS A 222 -15.20 0.90 17.65
C CYS A 222 -15.32 1.38 19.11
N LYS A 223 -14.22 1.77 19.78
CA LYS A 223 -14.28 2.24 21.17
C LYS A 223 -15.12 3.51 21.33
N PHE A 224 -15.03 4.42 20.36
CA PHE A 224 -15.76 5.68 20.36
C PHE A 224 -16.53 5.83 19.04
N VAL A 225 -17.86 5.87 19.14
CA VAL A 225 -18.75 6.00 17.99
C VAL A 225 -19.43 7.36 18.05
N SER A 226 -19.33 8.11 16.96
CA SER A 226 -19.99 9.39 16.74
C SER A 226 -20.58 9.44 15.33
N PRO A 227 -21.46 10.41 15.01
CA PRO A 227 -21.95 10.60 13.65
C PRO A 227 -20.82 10.78 12.61
N THR A 228 -19.69 11.36 13.02
CA THR A 228 -18.52 11.56 12.16
C THR A 228 -17.69 10.30 11.96
N THR A 229 -17.55 9.43 12.97
CA THR A 229 -16.78 8.17 12.83
C THR A 229 -17.60 7.02 12.27
N TRP A 230 -18.94 7.13 12.31
CA TRP A 230 -19.86 6.08 11.88
C TRP A 230 -19.66 5.60 10.44
N PRO A 231 -19.51 6.47 9.41
CA PRO A 231 -19.27 6.03 8.05
C PRO A 231 -18.00 5.19 7.92
N GLY A 232 -16.90 5.61 8.57
CA GLY A 232 -15.64 4.88 8.59
C GLY A 232 -15.76 3.52 9.27
N ILE A 233 -16.46 3.44 10.40
CA ILE A 233 -16.70 2.17 11.12
C ILE A 233 -17.55 1.21 10.26
N ASN A 234 -18.57 1.71 9.57
CA ASN A 234 -19.40 0.91 8.68
C ASN A 234 -18.59 0.39 7.48
N PHE A 235 -17.74 1.23 6.89
CA PHE A 235 -16.81 0.80 5.85
C PHE A 235 -15.87 -0.31 6.33
N MET A 236 -15.26 -0.13 7.52
CA MET A 236 -14.41 -1.16 8.12
C MET A 236 -15.18 -2.46 8.36
N ARG A 237 -16.42 -2.40 8.85
CA ARG A 237 -17.25 -3.59 9.05
C ARG A 237 -17.49 -4.34 7.74
N ARG A 238 -17.96 -3.65 6.70
CA ARG A 238 -18.26 -4.25 5.39
C ARG A 238 -17.02 -4.85 4.73
N SER A 239 -15.92 -4.11 4.71
CA SER A 239 -14.65 -4.58 4.14
C SER A 239 -14.05 -5.75 4.94
N LEU A 240 -14.21 -5.77 6.26
CA LEU A 240 -13.78 -6.88 7.10
C LEU A 240 -14.62 -8.14 6.85
N VAL A 241 -15.94 -8.01 6.65
CA VAL A 241 -16.80 -9.13 6.23
C VAL A 241 -16.28 -9.71 4.92
N GLU A 242 -15.97 -8.87 3.92
CA GLU A 242 -15.42 -9.34 2.65
C GLU A 242 -14.13 -10.16 2.85
N MET A 243 -13.23 -9.73 3.72
CA MET A 243 -12.01 -10.49 4.06
C MET A 243 -12.32 -11.85 4.70
N PHE A 244 -13.25 -11.91 5.65
CA PHE A 244 -13.67 -13.17 6.28
C PHE A 244 -14.36 -14.12 5.29
N THR A 245 -14.93 -13.61 4.19
CA THR A 245 -15.54 -14.46 3.16
C THR A 245 -14.56 -15.09 2.18
N LEU A 246 -13.25 -14.77 2.25
CA LEU A 246 -12.23 -15.32 1.35
C LEU A 246 -11.97 -16.82 1.56
N ASP A 247 -12.02 -17.28 2.82
CA ASP A 247 -11.87 -18.68 3.19
C ASP A 247 -12.63 -18.96 4.48
N LEU A 248 -13.75 -19.67 4.38
CA LEU A 248 -14.61 -19.93 5.54
C LEU A 248 -13.94 -20.86 6.55
N ASN A 249 -13.01 -21.73 6.15
CA ASN A 249 -12.33 -22.64 7.07
C ASN A 249 -11.38 -21.88 8.00
N VAL A 250 -10.58 -20.97 7.44
CA VAL A 250 -9.66 -20.11 8.22
C VAL A 250 -10.46 -19.10 9.06
N SER A 251 -11.49 -18.52 8.47
CA SER A 251 -12.36 -17.55 9.15
C SER A 251 -13.10 -18.16 10.33
N TYR A 252 -13.59 -19.39 10.22
CA TYR A 252 -14.32 -20.08 11.29
C TYR A 252 -13.54 -20.11 12.60
N GLN A 253 -12.23 -20.36 12.56
CA GLN A 253 -11.38 -20.41 13.76
C GLN A 253 -11.39 -19.06 14.52
N HIS A 254 -11.35 -17.94 13.78
CA HIS A 254 -11.41 -16.60 14.35
C HIS A 254 -12.81 -16.28 14.86
N VAL A 255 -13.83 -16.51 14.03
CA VAL A 255 -15.24 -16.23 14.32
C VAL A 255 -15.66 -16.97 15.59
N PHE A 256 -15.39 -18.28 15.66
CA PHE A 256 -15.72 -19.10 16.83
C PHE A 256 -15.05 -18.58 18.09
N LEU A 257 -13.75 -18.28 18.04
CA LEU A 257 -12.99 -17.76 19.18
C LEU A 257 -13.59 -16.45 19.70
N TYR A 258 -13.85 -15.49 18.80
CA TYR A 258 -14.33 -14.17 19.19
C TYR A 258 -15.80 -14.16 19.62
N ILE A 259 -16.68 -14.93 18.96
CA ILE A 259 -18.07 -15.10 19.42
C ILE A 259 -18.10 -15.76 20.79
N ARG A 260 -17.30 -16.80 21.02
CA ARG A 260 -17.18 -17.44 22.33
C ARG A 260 -16.73 -16.45 23.39
N GLN A 261 -15.77 -15.57 23.09
CA GLN A 261 -15.34 -14.52 24.01
C GLN A 261 -16.47 -13.54 24.35
N LEU A 262 -17.25 -13.09 23.35
CA LEU A 262 -18.42 -12.23 23.58
C LEU A 262 -19.46 -12.93 24.47
N ALA A 263 -19.72 -14.22 24.23
CA ALA A 263 -20.64 -15.01 25.06
C ALA A 263 -20.16 -15.14 26.52
N ILE A 264 -18.86 -15.30 26.75
CA ILE A 264 -18.27 -15.34 28.11
C ILE A 264 -18.45 -13.98 28.81
N HIS A 265 -18.19 -12.86 28.11
CA HIS A 265 -18.41 -11.52 28.67
C HIS A 265 -19.87 -11.32 29.06
N LEU A 266 -20.80 -11.72 28.20
CA LEU A 266 -22.24 -11.66 28.48
C LEU A 266 -22.64 -12.51 29.69
N ARG A 267 -22.18 -13.77 29.75
CA ARG A 267 -22.44 -14.66 30.90
C ARG A 267 -21.94 -14.04 32.20
N ASN A 268 -20.73 -13.49 32.22
CA ASN A 268 -20.16 -12.88 33.41
C ASN A 268 -20.92 -11.63 33.84
N ALA A 269 -21.42 -10.83 32.90
CA ALA A 269 -22.28 -9.69 33.18
C ALA A 269 -23.60 -10.09 33.86
N ILE A 270 -24.18 -11.22 33.45
CA ILE A 270 -25.46 -11.73 33.99
C ILE A 270 -25.28 -12.44 35.34
N VAL A 271 -24.26 -13.29 35.47
CA VAL A 271 -24.07 -14.17 36.64
C VAL A 271 -23.36 -13.44 37.79
N VAL A 272 -22.24 -12.78 37.51
CA VAL A 272 -21.40 -12.15 38.56
C VAL A 272 -21.87 -10.73 38.87
N GLN A 273 -22.48 -10.06 37.89
CA GLN A 273 -23.13 -8.74 38.03
C GLN A 273 -22.27 -7.59 38.55
N LYS A 274 -20.95 -7.74 38.61
CA LYS A 274 -20.01 -6.64 38.88
C LYS A 274 -20.13 -5.56 37.81
N ILE A 275 -19.92 -4.30 38.23
CA ILE A 275 -19.96 -3.12 37.35
C ILE A 275 -19.02 -3.29 36.14
N GLU A 276 -17.80 -3.76 36.38
CA GLU A 276 -16.80 -4.04 35.34
C GLU A 276 -17.31 -5.03 34.28
N ASN A 277 -17.99 -6.10 34.71
CA ASN A 277 -18.54 -7.11 33.80
C ASN A 277 -19.71 -6.55 32.99
N ARG A 278 -20.54 -5.68 33.58
CA ARG A 278 -21.59 -4.97 32.84
C ARG A 278 -20.95 -4.04 31.80
N GLN A 279 -19.95 -3.25 32.17
CA GLN A 279 -19.24 -2.35 31.25
C GLN A 279 -18.56 -3.09 30.08
N ALA A 280 -18.12 -4.34 30.28
CA ALA A 280 -17.57 -5.17 29.20
C ALA A 280 -18.57 -5.51 28.09
N VAL A 281 -19.88 -5.40 28.35
CA VAL A 281 -20.98 -5.66 27.39
C VAL A 281 -21.65 -4.36 26.95
N TYR A 282 -21.82 -3.40 27.87
CA TYR A 282 -22.40 -2.08 27.61
C TYR A 282 -21.38 -1.10 27.01
N ASN A 283 -20.79 -1.47 25.87
CA ASN A 283 -19.89 -0.61 25.11
C ASN A 283 -20.03 -0.83 23.60
N TRP A 284 -19.59 0.17 22.82
CA TRP A 284 -19.67 0.13 21.37
C TRP A 284 -18.84 -0.97 20.72
N GLN A 285 -17.76 -1.43 21.35
CA GLN A 285 -16.92 -2.50 20.82
C GLN A 285 -17.66 -3.83 20.81
N PHE A 286 -18.40 -4.12 21.88
CA PHE A 286 -19.25 -5.30 22.00
C PHE A 286 -20.38 -5.26 20.95
N VAL A 287 -21.11 -4.14 20.88
CA VAL A 287 -22.23 -3.95 19.95
C VAL A 287 -21.77 -4.06 18.48
N ASN A 288 -20.68 -3.38 18.11
CA ASN A 288 -20.15 -3.44 16.75
C ASN A 288 -19.58 -4.81 16.39
N SER A 289 -19.00 -5.53 17.36
CA SER A 289 -18.56 -6.92 17.13
C SER A 289 -19.75 -7.83 16.84
N LEU A 290 -20.88 -7.68 17.54
CA LEU A 290 -22.10 -8.43 17.22
C LEU A 290 -22.62 -8.10 15.81
N HIS A 291 -22.64 -6.82 15.42
CA HIS A 291 -23.03 -6.43 14.07
C HIS A 291 -22.11 -7.03 13.00
N LEU A 292 -20.79 -7.03 13.22
CA LEU A 292 -19.84 -7.65 12.29
C LEU A 292 -20.16 -9.13 12.07
N TRP A 293 -20.39 -9.89 13.13
CA TRP A 293 -20.66 -11.32 13.02
C TRP A 293 -22.05 -11.60 12.42
N ALA A 294 -23.05 -10.77 12.73
CA ALA A 294 -24.36 -10.84 12.09
C ALA A 294 -24.27 -10.58 10.58
N ASP A 295 -23.54 -9.54 10.16
CA ASP A 295 -23.32 -9.22 8.75
C ASP A 295 -22.56 -10.35 8.04
N LEU A 296 -21.55 -10.96 8.70
CA LEU A 296 -20.82 -12.10 8.14
C LEU A 296 -21.71 -13.33 7.94
N MET A 297 -22.53 -13.69 8.93
CA MET A 297 -23.48 -14.81 8.82
C MET A 297 -24.51 -14.54 7.72
N ALA A 298 -25.03 -13.31 7.63
CA ALA A 298 -25.96 -12.91 6.57
C ALA A 298 -25.31 -13.00 5.17
N ALA A 299 -24.04 -12.62 5.05
CA ALA A 299 -23.29 -12.68 3.79
C ALA A 299 -22.87 -14.11 3.38
N THR A 300 -22.87 -15.06 4.31
CA THR A 300 -22.41 -16.44 4.10
C THR A 300 -23.52 -17.49 4.17
N SER A 301 -24.76 -17.09 4.46
CA SER A 301 -25.92 -18.00 4.62
C SER A 301 -26.21 -18.88 3.40
N ASN A 302 -25.76 -18.48 2.21
CA ASN A 302 -25.97 -19.18 0.94
C ASN A 302 -24.68 -19.83 0.37
N LYS A 303 -23.60 -19.92 1.14
CA LYS A 303 -22.33 -20.54 0.73
C LYS A 303 -22.08 -21.82 1.52
#